data_AF-A0A1I7G332-F1
#
_entry.id   AF-A0A1I7G332-F1
#
_cell.length_a   1.000
_cell.length_b   1.000
_cell.length_c   1.000
_cell.angle_alpha   90.00
_cell.angle_beta   90.00
_cell.angle_gamma   90.00
#
_symmetry.space_group_name_H-M   'P 1'
#
loop_
_entity.id
_entity.type
_entity.pdbx_description
1 polymer ?
#
loop_
_entity_poly.entity_id
_entity_poly.type
_entity_poly.pdbx_seq_one_letter_code
_entity_poly.pdbx_strand_id
1 'polypeptide(L)'
;MEEYIKKLLEQVRFEKAHKAIGDEIRSHIEDQIEANVLDGMDEETAEKTAVADMGDPVEAGAQLDKVHRPQMAWGVVIIALFVAIMGTGIIDDQGGGAFLPFVSNDKLVESYALLGILLSIYKYKNAYPQHVDIILRFDFNKLGLKKLK
;
A
#
# COMPACT_ATOMS: atom_id res chain seq x y z
N MET A 1 -17.42 20.11 -13.01
CA MET A 1 -16.24 19.22 -12.90
C MET A 1 -15.82 18.91 -11.45
N GLU A 2 -15.54 19.90 -10.61
CA GLU A 2 -14.94 19.69 -9.27
C GLU A 2 -15.73 18.75 -8.34
N GLU A 3 -17.06 18.74 -8.43
CA GLU A 3 -17.89 17.80 -7.66
C GLU A 3 -17.63 16.34 -8.03
N TYR A 4 -17.38 16.06 -9.32
CA TYR A 4 -17.03 14.72 -9.80
C TYR A 4 -15.69 14.28 -9.21
N ILE A 5 -14.66 15.12 -9.32
CA ILE A 5 -13.31 14.85 -8.79
C ILE A 5 -13.38 14.59 -7.29
N LYS A 6 -14.13 15.40 -6.55
CA LYS A 6 -14.31 15.22 -5.11
C LYS A 6 -14.92 13.85 -4.77
N LYS A 7 -16.05 13.47 -5.40
CA LYS A 7 -16.71 12.18 -5.15
C LYS A 7 -15.82 10.99 -5.52
N LEU A 8 -15.02 11.14 -6.57
CA LEU A 8 -14.06 10.13 -7.03
C LEU A 8 -12.91 9.96 -6.02
N LEU A 9 -12.32 11.05 -5.54
CA LEU A 9 -11.24 11.02 -4.56
C LEU A 9 -11.69 10.47 -3.20
N GLU A 10 -12.95 10.69 -2.81
CA GLU A 10 -13.55 10.09 -1.61
C GLU A 10 -13.52 8.54 -1.61
N GLN A 11 -13.45 7.90 -2.79
CA GLN A 11 -13.32 6.44 -2.90
C GLN A 11 -11.87 5.95 -2.75
N VAL A 12 -10.90 6.83 -2.99
CA VAL A 12 -9.47 6.50 -2.91
C VAL A 12 -9.01 6.64 -1.46
N ARG A 13 -8.58 5.54 -0.83
CA ARG A 13 -8.22 5.58 0.60
C ARG A 13 -6.81 6.10 0.86
N PHE A 14 -5.96 6.14 -0.16
CA PHE A 14 -4.60 6.63 -0.03
C PHE A 14 -4.54 8.15 -0.26
N GLU A 15 -4.79 8.92 0.80
CA GLU A 15 -4.88 10.39 0.77
C GLU A 15 -3.64 11.08 0.18
N LYS A 16 -2.45 10.49 0.34
CA LYS A 16 -1.22 11.07 -0.24
C LYS A 16 -1.22 11.08 -1.77
N ALA A 17 -1.99 10.19 -2.41
CA ALA A 17 -2.16 10.17 -3.85
C ALA A 17 -3.27 11.09 -4.34
N HIS A 18 -4.13 11.64 -3.45
CA HIS A 18 -5.27 12.47 -3.85
C HIS A 18 -4.85 13.67 -4.68
N LYS A 19 -3.76 14.35 -4.30
CA LYS A 19 -3.26 15.48 -5.07
C LYS A 19 -2.87 15.07 -6.50
N ALA A 20 -2.08 14.01 -6.64
CA ALA A 20 -1.61 13.55 -7.94
C ALA A 20 -2.78 13.08 -8.83
N ILE A 21 -3.69 12.26 -8.27
CA ILE A 21 -4.88 11.77 -8.97
C ILE A 21 -5.79 12.93 -9.37
N GLY A 22 -6.02 13.88 -8.46
CA GLY A 22 -6.87 15.04 -8.73
C GLY A 22 -6.30 15.94 -9.85
N ASP A 23 -4.98 16.16 -9.85
CA ASP A 23 -4.31 16.94 -10.89
C ASP A 23 -4.39 16.22 -12.27
N GLU A 24 -4.20 14.89 -12.31
CA GLU A 24 -4.30 14.08 -13.54
C GLU A 24 -5.73 14.07 -14.12
N ILE A 25 -6.73 13.81 -13.28
CA ILE A 25 -8.12 13.77 -13.72
C ILE A 25 -8.60 15.16 -14.14
N ARG A 26 -8.21 16.23 -13.44
CA ARG A 26 -8.53 17.59 -13.86
C ARG A 26 -7.96 17.88 -15.24
N SER A 27 -6.67 17.64 -15.45
CA SER A 27 -6.00 17.84 -16.75
C SER A 27 -6.69 17.04 -17.85
N HIS A 28 -7.07 15.79 -17.58
CA HIS A 28 -7.74 14.96 -18.57
C HIS A 28 -9.12 15.51 -18.98
N ILE A 29 -9.91 16.00 -18.02
CA ILE A 29 -11.22 16.60 -18.32
C ILE A 29 -11.02 17.94 -19.04
N GLU A 30 -10.05 18.76 -18.64
CA GLU A 30 -9.71 20.01 -19.32
C GLU A 30 -9.33 19.78 -20.79
N ASP A 31 -8.51 18.76 -21.08
CA ASP A 31 -8.15 18.37 -22.45
C ASP A 31 -9.39 17.96 -23.28
N GLN A 32 -10.35 17.24 -22.66
CA GLN A 32 -11.61 16.86 -23.32
C GLN A 32 -12.52 18.07 -23.58
N ILE A 33 -12.55 19.03 -22.66
CA ILE A 33 -13.32 20.27 -22.84
C ILE A 33 -12.75 21.05 -24.02
N GLU A 34 -11.44 21.24 -24.07
CA GLU A 34 -10.79 21.96 -25.16
C GLU A 34 -11.09 21.30 -26.52
N ALA A 35 -11.00 19.97 -26.60
CA ALA A 35 -11.37 19.22 -27.80
C ALA A 35 -12.83 19.45 -28.22
N ASN A 36 -13.77 19.37 -27.27
CA ASN A 36 -15.20 19.59 -27.53
C ASN A 36 -15.49 21.03 -27.98
N VAL A 37 -14.82 22.03 -27.41
CA VAL A 37 -14.94 23.44 -27.82
C VAL A 37 -14.38 23.65 -29.22
N LEU A 38 -13.25 23.02 -29.56
CA LEU A 38 -12.69 23.04 -30.92
C LEU A 38 -13.62 22.39 -31.95
N ASP A 39 -14.37 21.37 -31.54
CA ASP A 39 -15.43 20.74 -32.34
C ASP A 39 -16.72 21.58 -32.43
N GLY A 40 -16.73 22.76 -31.83
CA GLY A 40 -17.80 23.76 -31.96
C GLY A 40 -18.87 23.70 -30.88
N MET A 41 -18.66 22.95 -29.79
CA MET A 41 -19.52 23.03 -28.60
C MET A 41 -19.28 24.32 -27.83
N ASP A 42 -20.32 24.83 -27.15
CA ASP A 42 -20.13 25.88 -26.16
C ASP A 42 -19.40 25.32 -24.92
N GLU A 43 -18.68 26.18 -24.21
CA GLU A 43 -17.84 25.81 -23.07
C GLU A 43 -18.61 25.10 -21.95
N GLU A 44 -19.84 25.52 -21.65
CA GLU A 44 -20.65 24.93 -20.58
C GLU A 44 -21.13 23.52 -20.96
N THR A 45 -21.57 23.33 -22.20
CA THR A 45 -21.95 22.02 -22.72
C THR A 45 -20.73 21.12 -22.88
N ALA A 46 -19.59 21.64 -23.31
CA ALA A 46 -18.33 20.92 -23.40
C ALA A 46 -17.89 20.38 -22.04
N GLU A 47 -17.98 21.19 -20.97
CA GLU A 47 -17.70 20.75 -19.60
C GLU A 47 -18.64 19.62 -19.16
N LYS A 48 -19.95 19.79 -19.38
CA LYS A 48 -20.93 18.77 -19.00
C LYS A 48 -20.73 17.45 -19.74
N THR A 49 -20.44 17.52 -21.04
CA THR A 49 -20.14 16.36 -21.87
C THR A 49 -18.87 15.67 -21.40
N ALA A 50 -17.77 16.41 -21.23
CA ALA A 50 -16.50 15.85 -20.76
C ALA A 50 -16.64 15.16 -19.38
N VAL A 51 -17.33 15.80 -18.43
CA VAL A 51 -17.60 15.19 -17.11
C VAL A 51 -18.51 13.96 -17.23
N ALA A 52 -19.49 13.95 -18.15
CA ALA A 52 -20.37 12.81 -18.36
C ALA A 52 -19.63 11.62 -19.00
N ASP A 53 -18.69 11.89 -19.91
CA ASP A 53 -17.86 10.88 -20.58
C ASP A 53 -16.93 10.16 -19.59
N MET A 54 -16.60 10.79 -18.45
CA MET A 54 -15.86 10.17 -17.35
C MET A 54 -16.67 9.12 -16.56
N GLY A 55 -17.99 9.02 -16.79
CA GLY A 55 -18.85 7.99 -16.19
C GLY A 55 -19.19 8.22 -14.71
N ASP A 56 -19.33 7.13 -13.94
CA ASP A 56 -19.65 7.19 -12.51
C ASP A 56 -18.38 7.45 -11.67
N PRO A 57 -18.31 8.56 -10.90
CA PRO A 57 -17.16 8.86 -10.04
C PRO A 57 -16.91 7.77 -8.98
N VAL A 58 -17.95 7.06 -8.53
CA VAL A 58 -17.80 6.01 -7.51
C VAL A 58 -17.06 4.79 -8.09
N GLU A 59 -17.46 4.35 -9.28
CA GLU A 59 -16.82 3.23 -9.96
C GLU A 59 -15.38 3.57 -10.38
N ALA A 60 -15.17 4.74 -11.00
CA ALA A 60 -13.86 5.22 -11.40
C ALA A 60 -12.92 5.35 -10.18
N GLY A 61 -13.41 5.94 -9.09
CA GLY A 61 -12.66 6.07 -7.84
C GLY A 61 -12.30 4.72 -7.21
N ALA A 62 -13.18 3.72 -7.28
CA ALA A 62 -12.90 2.38 -6.80
C ALA A 62 -11.82 1.65 -7.64
N GLN A 63 -11.78 1.89 -8.95
CA GLN A 63 -10.71 1.38 -9.81
C GLN A 63 -9.38 2.08 -9.50
N LEU A 64 -9.39 3.39 -9.29
CA LEU A 64 -8.24 4.17 -8.86
C LEU A 64 -7.69 3.73 -7.50
N ASP A 65 -8.54 3.42 -6.51
CA ASP A 65 -8.13 2.89 -5.20
C ASP A 65 -7.35 1.58 -5.33
N LYS A 66 -7.72 0.71 -6.28
CA LYS A 66 -7.01 -0.58 -6.48
C LYS A 66 -5.59 -0.38 -6.97
N VAL A 67 -5.39 0.52 -7.93
CA VAL A 67 -4.07 0.79 -8.53
C VAL A 67 -3.20 1.64 -7.60
N HIS A 68 -3.79 2.59 -6.88
CA HIS A 68 -3.09 3.52 -5.98
C HIS A 68 -3.00 3.03 -4.53
N ARG A 69 -3.33 1.76 -4.24
CA ARG A 69 -3.19 1.18 -2.90
C ARG A 69 -1.71 0.91 -2.56
N PRO A 70 -1.19 1.40 -1.43
CA PRO A 70 0.11 0.98 -0.93
C PRO A 70 0.05 -0.49 -0.49
N GLN A 71 0.79 -1.36 -1.18
CA GLN A 71 0.87 -2.79 -0.87
C GLN A 71 2.05 -3.05 0.06
N MET A 72 1.81 -3.77 1.17
CA MET A 72 2.90 -4.19 2.05
C MET A 72 3.64 -5.40 1.47
N ALA A 73 4.96 -5.31 1.37
CA ALA A 73 5.83 -6.44 1.03
C ALA A 73 5.93 -7.42 2.21
N TRP A 74 4.85 -8.18 2.46
CA TRP A 74 4.77 -9.16 3.55
C TRP A 74 5.91 -10.17 3.54
N GLY A 75 6.47 -10.50 2.36
CA GLY A 75 7.63 -11.36 2.26
C GLY A 75 8.87 -10.81 3.00
N VAL A 76 9.12 -9.50 2.92
CA VAL A 76 10.22 -8.84 3.65
C VAL A 76 10.01 -8.90 5.16
N VAL A 77 8.77 -8.71 5.60
CA VAL A 77 8.41 -8.82 7.03
C VAL A 77 8.67 -10.22 7.56
N ILE A 78 8.29 -11.25 6.79
CA ILE A 78 8.52 -12.66 7.16
C ILE A 78 10.01 -12.98 7.20
N ILE A 79 10.80 -12.54 6.21
CA ILE A 79 12.26 -12.75 6.20
C ILE A 79 12.91 -12.05 7.39
N ALA A 80 12.55 -10.80 7.67
CA ALA A 80 13.08 -10.06 8.81
C ALA A 80 12.77 -10.78 10.13
N LEU A 81 11.55 -11.31 10.29
CA LEU A 81 11.15 -12.10 11.45
C LEU A 81 11.93 -13.42 11.53
N PHE A 82 12.15 -14.10 10.41
CA PHE A 82 12.91 -15.35 10.38
C PHE A 82 14.37 -15.14 10.75
N VAL A 83 15.03 -14.12 10.19
CA VAL A 83 16.41 -13.74 10.55
C VAL A 83 16.51 -13.40 12.04
N ALA A 84 15.51 -12.70 12.59
CA ALA A 84 15.43 -12.43 14.02
C ALA A 84 15.38 -13.69 14.88
N ILE A 85 14.55 -14.67 14.50
CA ILE A 85 14.41 -15.95 15.22
C ILE A 85 15.70 -16.77 15.13
N MET A 86 16.36 -16.79 13.97
CA MET A 86 17.64 -17.50 13.78
C MET A 86 18.78 -16.87 14.62
N GLY A 87 18.84 -15.54 14.71
CA GLY A 87 19.87 -14.83 15.49
C GLY A 87 19.76 -15.08 17.00
N THR A 88 18.54 -15.25 17.51
CA THR A 88 18.30 -15.37 18.96
C THR A 88 18.65 -16.73 19.56
N GLY A 89 19.06 -17.72 18.75
CA GLY A 89 19.51 -19.03 19.24
C GLY A 89 18.38 -19.98 19.65
N ILE A 90 17.13 -19.73 19.24
CA ILE A 90 15.98 -20.62 19.56
C ILE A 90 16.17 -22.05 19.00
N ILE A 91 17.06 -22.23 18.01
CA ILE A 91 17.34 -23.52 17.37
C ILE A 91 18.51 -24.27 18.02
N ASP A 92 19.39 -23.58 18.74
CA ASP A 92 20.49 -24.22 19.48
C ASP A 92 20.10 -24.33 20.96
N ASP A 93 20.22 -25.53 21.51
CA ASP A 93 19.84 -25.97 22.87
C ASP A 93 20.66 -25.28 24.00
N GLN A 94 20.77 -23.96 23.99
CA GLN A 94 21.43 -23.19 25.03
C GLN A 94 20.52 -22.08 25.56
N GLY A 95 19.67 -22.48 26.50
CA GLY A 95 19.12 -21.59 27.52
C GLY A 95 17.95 -20.74 27.06
N GLY A 96 16.74 -21.16 27.47
CA GLY A 96 15.51 -20.40 27.32
C GLY A 96 15.62 -19.00 27.94
N GLY A 97 15.80 -17.99 27.10
CA GLY A 97 15.55 -16.59 27.42
C GLY A 97 14.17 -16.19 26.93
N ALA A 98 13.28 -15.80 27.84
CA ALA A 98 11.91 -15.45 27.54
C ALA A 98 11.81 -14.35 26.46
N PHE A 99 10.75 -14.45 25.67
CA PHE A 99 10.27 -13.64 24.53
C PHE A 99 10.10 -12.12 24.80
N LEU A 100 10.60 -11.58 25.92
CA LEU A 100 10.50 -10.18 26.29
C LEU A 100 11.87 -9.49 26.16
N PRO A 101 12.19 -8.91 24.98
CA PRO A 101 13.47 -8.24 24.71
C PRO A 101 13.77 -7.03 25.61
N PHE A 102 12.80 -6.58 26.42
CA PHE A 102 12.97 -5.46 27.35
C PHE A 102 13.52 -5.88 28.73
N VAL A 103 13.43 -7.17 29.09
CA VAL A 103 13.77 -7.67 30.45
C VAL A 103 15.13 -8.40 30.49
N SER A 104 15.68 -8.82 29.34
CA SER A 104 16.91 -9.62 29.31
C SER A 104 18.17 -8.75 29.09
N ASN A 105 19.06 -8.73 30.10
CA ASN A 105 20.29 -7.94 30.10
C ASN A 105 21.33 -8.38 29.06
N ASP A 106 21.34 -9.65 28.66
CA ASP A 106 22.44 -10.22 27.87
C ASP A 106 22.28 -10.05 26.35
N LYS A 107 21.08 -9.68 25.87
CA LYS A 107 20.77 -9.55 24.43
C LYS A 107 20.24 -8.18 24.02
N LEU A 108 20.57 -7.16 24.80
CA LEU A 108 20.06 -5.80 24.64
C LEU A 108 20.44 -5.19 23.27
N VAL A 109 21.67 -5.40 22.79
CA VAL A 109 22.09 -4.90 21.46
C VAL A 109 21.31 -5.58 20.32
N GLU A 110 21.03 -6.88 20.44
CA GLU A 110 20.28 -7.66 19.45
C GLU A 110 18.81 -7.20 19.38
N SER A 111 18.20 -6.90 20.53
CA SER A 111 16.82 -6.41 20.57
C SER A 111 16.65 -5.02 19.97
N TYR A 112 17.59 -4.09 20.21
CA TYR A 112 17.56 -2.76 19.57
C TYR A 112 17.83 -2.83 18.07
N ALA A 113 18.69 -3.76 17.60
CA ALA A 113 18.91 -3.98 16.16
C ALA A 113 17.63 -4.46 15.46
N LEU A 114 16.91 -5.41 16.06
CA LEU A 114 15.64 -5.93 15.53
C LEU A 114 14.53 -4.87 15.57
N LEU A 115 14.41 -4.13 16.67
CA LEU A 115 13.49 -3.02 16.77
C LEU A 115 13.80 -1.95 15.71
N GLY A 116 15.08 -1.68 15.45
CA GLY A 116 15.52 -0.76 14.39
C GLY A 116 15.13 -1.23 12.99
N ILE A 117 15.28 -2.51 12.69
CA ILE A 117 14.84 -3.12 11.42
C ILE A 117 13.31 -3.05 11.29
N LEU A 118 12.56 -3.40 12.36
CA LEU A 118 11.10 -3.31 12.38
C LEU A 118 10.61 -1.88 12.18
N LEU A 119 11.21 -0.91 12.87
CA LEU A 119 10.88 0.51 12.72
C LEU A 119 11.27 1.05 11.35
N SER A 120 12.38 0.58 10.77
CA SER A 120 12.77 0.91 9.39
C SER A 120 11.75 0.39 8.40
N ILE A 121 11.34 -0.89 8.49
CA ILE A 121 10.30 -1.48 7.63
C ILE A 121 8.96 -0.76 7.83
N TYR A 122 8.59 -0.44 9.08
CA TYR A 122 7.36 0.29 9.38
C TYR A 122 7.37 1.71 8.81
N LYS A 123 8.48 2.45 8.98
CA LYS A 123 8.66 3.80 8.43
C LYS A 123 8.68 3.80 6.90
N TYR A 124 9.34 2.81 6.28
CA TYR A 124 9.47 2.69 4.83
C TYR A 124 8.36 1.86 4.17
N LYS A 125 7.31 1.47 4.91
CA LYS A 125 6.12 0.75 4.39
C LYS A 125 5.53 1.42 3.14
N ASN A 126 5.63 2.74 3.05
CA ASN A 126 5.08 3.55 1.95
C ASN A 126 6.10 3.91 0.86
N ALA A 127 7.36 3.47 0.99
CA ALA A 127 8.46 3.82 0.11
C ALA A 127 8.89 2.66 -0.81
N TYR A 128 8.36 1.44 -0.61
CA TYR A 128 8.63 0.33 -1.50
C TYR A 128 7.83 0.50 -2.81
N PRO A 129 8.49 0.58 -3.98
CA PRO A 129 7.81 0.65 -5.26
C PRO A 129 7.10 -0.69 -5.55
N GLN A 130 5.91 -0.61 -6.18
CA GLN A 130 4.96 -1.71 -6.40
C GLN A 130 5.48 -2.91 -7.22
N HIS A 131 6.73 -2.91 -7.71
CA HIS A 131 7.31 -4.02 -8.50
C HIS A 131 8.09 -5.05 -7.67
N VAL A 132 8.07 -4.97 -6.34
CA VAL A 132 8.76 -5.92 -5.46
C VAL A 132 7.77 -7.00 -4.98
N ASP A 133 7.30 -7.84 -5.91
CA ASP A 133 6.53 -9.05 -5.62
C ASP A 133 7.44 -10.12 -4.99
N ILE A 134 7.78 -9.96 -3.72
CA ILE A 134 8.38 -11.06 -2.93
C ILE A 134 7.22 -11.98 -2.50
N ILE A 135 6.74 -12.78 -3.44
CA ILE A 135 5.79 -13.87 -3.17
C ILE A 135 6.57 -14.98 -2.44
N LEU A 136 6.66 -14.88 -1.12
CA LEU A 136 6.91 -16.04 -0.28
C LEU A 136 5.59 -16.83 -0.20
N ARG A 137 5.38 -17.76 -1.14
CA ARG A 137 4.36 -18.81 -0.99
C ARG A 137 4.78 -19.73 0.17
N PHE A 138 4.52 -19.31 1.40
CA PHE A 138 4.55 -20.20 2.56
C PHE A 138 3.28 -21.06 2.52
N ASP A 139 3.40 -22.24 1.92
CA ASP A 139 2.36 -23.25 1.94
C ASP A 139 2.29 -23.90 3.33
N PHE A 140 1.48 -23.32 4.21
CA PHE A 140 1.25 -23.86 5.56
C PHE A 140 0.68 -25.29 5.55
N ASN A 141 0.05 -25.73 4.44
CA ASN A 141 -0.40 -27.12 4.32
C ASN A 141 0.77 -28.10 4.15
N LYS A 142 1.92 -27.63 3.63
CA LYS A 142 3.14 -28.43 3.53
C LYS A 142 3.88 -28.58 4.87
N LEU A 143 3.55 -27.75 5.88
CA LEU A 143 4.15 -27.80 7.22
C LEU A 143 3.47 -28.78 8.20
N GLY A 144 2.48 -29.56 7.75
CA GLY A 144 1.90 -30.65 8.56
C GLY A 144 1.14 -30.21 9.82
N LEU A 145 0.92 -28.91 10.02
CA LEU A 145 0.12 -28.38 11.13
C LEU A 145 -1.36 -28.61 10.85
N LYS A 146 -1.83 -29.84 11.13
CA LYS A 146 -3.26 -30.12 11.27
C LYS A 146 -3.83 -29.18 12.32
N LYS A 147 -4.79 -28.36 11.90
CA LYS A 147 -5.60 -27.52 12.80
C LYS A 147 -6.04 -28.32 14.01
N LEU A 148 -5.53 -27.96 15.18
CA LEU A 148 -6.14 -28.35 16.45
C LEU A 148 -7.52 -27.70 16.49
N LYS A 149 -8.52 -28.54 16.76
CA LYS A 149 -9.95 -28.26 16.73
C LYS A 149 -10.37 -27.49 17.98
#